data_AF-A0A7V9IGB6-F1
#
_entry.id   AF-A0A7V9IGB6-F1
#
_cell.length_a   1.000
_cell.length_b   1.000
_cell.length_c   1.000
_cell.angle_alpha   90.00
_cell.angle_beta   90.00
_cell.angle_gamma   90.00
#
_symmetry.space_group_name_H-M   'P 1'
#
loop_
_entity.id
_entity.type
_entity.pdbx_description
1 polymer ?
#
loop_
_entity_poly.entity_id
_entity_poly.type
_entity_poly.pdbx_seq_one_letter_code
_entity_poly.pdbx_strand_id
1 'polypeptide(L)'
;MLEAPLEEVWDSLTDPAELAEWFANDVELELEPGGDGVFRWDAGEERRAVVEDVEPLRRFAFTWEDGRVSIELDEVEGGTRVLVTETAGAGWSIALSLRALAFAHA
;
A
#
# COMPACT_ATOMS: atom_id res chain seq x y z
N MET A 1 3.19 -11.92 9.91
CA MET A 1 4.26 -12.82 9.42
C MET A 1 3.60 -13.82 8.51
N LEU A 2 4.23 -14.10 7.37
CA LEU A 2 3.77 -15.04 6.36
C LEU A 2 4.76 -16.21 6.30
N GLU A 3 4.24 -17.43 6.25
CA GLU A 3 5.04 -18.66 6.09
C GLU A 3 5.40 -18.88 4.62
N ALA A 4 5.99 -17.85 3.99
CA ALA A 4 6.36 -17.84 2.59
C ALA A 4 7.74 -17.17 2.39
N PRO A 5 8.50 -17.56 1.35
CA PRO A 5 9.77 -16.93 0.99
C PRO A 5 9.62 -15.43 0.67
N LEU A 6 10.68 -14.66 0.89
CA LEU A 6 10.70 -13.21 0.66
C LEU A 6 10.35 -12.84 -0.77
N GLU A 7 10.88 -13.57 -1.75
CA GLU A 7 10.64 -13.31 -3.18
C GLU A 7 9.16 -13.49 -3.53
N GLU A 8 8.53 -14.56 -3.04
CA GLU A 8 7.09 -14.82 -3.26
C GLU A 8 6.23 -13.72 -2.63
N VAL A 9 6.56 -13.28 -1.42
CA VAL A 9 5.85 -12.19 -0.76
C VAL A 9 6.06 -10.87 -1.49
N TRP A 10 7.27 -10.59 -1.98
CA TRP A 10 7.56 -9.40 -2.75
C TRP A 10 6.78 -9.35 -4.07
N ASP A 11 6.80 -10.45 -4.83
CA ASP A 11 6.07 -10.55 -6.09
C ASP A 11 4.57 -10.40 -5.85
N SER A 12 4.03 -11.04 -4.81
CA SER A 12 2.61 -10.89 -4.43
C SER A 12 2.17 -9.45 -4.13
N LEU A 13 3.12 -8.58 -3.73
CA LEU A 13 2.90 -7.18 -3.36
C LEU A 13 3.25 -6.19 -4.47
N THR A 14 3.94 -6.62 -5.54
CA THR A 14 4.51 -5.71 -6.54
C THR A 14 4.28 -6.14 -7.99
N ASP A 15 3.93 -7.40 -8.24
CA ASP A 15 3.51 -7.87 -9.56
C ASP A 15 2.02 -7.55 -9.76
N PRO A 16 1.65 -6.84 -10.85
CA PRO A 16 0.26 -6.50 -11.12
C PRO A 16 -0.67 -7.71 -11.25
N ALA A 17 -0.20 -8.82 -11.83
CA ALA A 17 -1.01 -10.02 -12.01
C ALA A 17 -1.30 -10.68 -10.66
N GLU A 18 -0.30 -10.78 -9.78
CA GLU A 18 -0.47 -11.31 -8.42
C GLU A 18 -1.40 -10.41 -7.59
N LEU A 19 -1.20 -9.09 -7.63
CA LEU A 19 -2.09 -8.13 -6.95
C LEU A 19 -3.54 -8.23 -7.45
N ALA A 20 -3.74 -8.53 -8.73
CA ALA A 20 -5.06 -8.74 -9.30
C ALA A 20 -5.76 -10.03 -8.79
N GLU A 21 -5.01 -10.97 -8.21
CA GLU A 21 -5.60 -12.19 -7.64
C GLU A 21 -6.26 -11.96 -6.28
N TRP A 22 -5.78 -10.98 -5.50
CA TRP A 22 -6.20 -10.82 -4.09
C TRP A 22 -6.55 -9.40 -3.66
N PHE A 23 -6.03 -8.35 -4.31
CA PHE A 23 -6.18 -6.97 -3.85
C PHE A 23 -7.20 -6.17 -4.68
N ALA A 24 -7.05 -6.15 -5.99
CA ALA A 24 -7.94 -5.45 -6.93
C ALA A 24 -8.32 -6.37 -8.09
N ASN A 25 -9.31 -6.00 -8.90
CA ASN A 25 -9.72 -6.83 -10.05
C ASN A 25 -8.79 -6.61 -11.27
N ASP A 26 -8.20 -5.42 -11.38
CA ASP A 26 -7.30 -5.03 -12.46
C ASP A 26 -6.27 -4.05 -11.90
N VAL A 27 -5.01 -4.28 -12.23
CA VAL A 27 -3.86 -3.55 -11.68
C VAL A 27 -2.89 -3.22 -12.80
N GLU A 28 -2.50 -1.95 -12.86
CA GLU A 28 -1.35 -1.46 -13.61
C GLU A 28 -0.37 -0.88 -12.58
N LEU A 29 0.91 -1.22 -12.65
CA LEU A 29 1.92 -0.70 -11.74
C LEU A 29 3.29 -0.62 -12.41
N GLU A 30 3.85 0.59 -12.45
CA GLU A 30 5.24 0.83 -12.82
C GLU A 30 6.09 0.84 -11.55
N LEU A 31 6.79 -0.28 -11.28
CA LEU A 31 7.56 -0.46 -10.05
C LEU A 31 8.92 0.26 -10.10
N GLU A 32 8.88 1.57 -10.20
CA GLU A 32 10.04 2.44 -10.08
C GLU A 32 9.66 3.78 -9.42
N PRO A 33 10.57 4.46 -8.70
CA PRO A 33 10.26 5.78 -8.14
C PRO A 33 9.77 6.77 -9.20
N GLY A 34 8.59 7.34 -8.97
CA GLY A 34 7.87 8.22 -9.89
C GLY A 34 6.95 7.50 -10.88
N GLY A 35 6.95 6.16 -10.89
CA GLY A 35 6.07 5.35 -11.72
C GLY A 35 4.60 5.44 -11.31
N ASP A 36 3.72 5.31 -12.30
CA ASP A 36 2.28 5.35 -12.10
C ASP A 36 1.73 3.97 -11.69
N GLY A 37 0.67 3.98 -10.87
CA GLY A 37 -0.12 2.80 -10.54
C GLY A 37 -1.61 3.08 -10.65
N VAL A 38 -2.38 2.08 -11.11
CA VAL A 38 -3.84 2.15 -11.20
C VAL A 38 -4.44 0.84 -10.69
N PHE A 39 -5.37 0.96 -9.75
CA PHE A 39 -6.07 -0.18 -9.13
C PHE A 39 -7.57 0.00 -9.35
N ARG A 40 -8.24 -1.03 -9.88
CA ARG A 40 -9.67 -0.97 -10.22
C ARG A 40 -10.46 -2.12 -9.60
N TRP A 41 -11.67 -1.83 -9.12
CA TRP A 41 -12.59 -2.81 -8.54
C TRP A 41 -13.95 -2.86 -9.27
N ASP A 42 -14.66 -3.98 -9.18
CA ASP A 42 -15.91 -4.27 -9.92
C ASP A 42 -17.03 -3.23 -9.76
N ALA A 43 -17.03 -2.46 -8.67
CA ALA A 43 -18.02 -1.40 -8.43
C ALA A 43 -17.69 -0.06 -9.13
N GLY A 44 -16.63 -0.02 -9.94
CA GLY A 44 -16.12 1.18 -10.61
C GLY A 44 -15.27 2.08 -9.72
N GLU A 45 -14.85 1.60 -8.55
CA GLU A 45 -13.82 2.29 -7.75
C GLU A 45 -12.49 2.17 -8.49
N GLU A 46 -11.81 3.30 -8.69
CA GLU A 46 -10.47 3.38 -9.23
C GLU A 46 -9.62 4.21 -8.26
N ARG A 47 -8.40 3.74 -7.98
CA ARG A 47 -7.40 4.52 -7.26
C ARG A 47 -6.14 4.64 -8.08
N ARG A 48 -5.59 5.85 -8.09
CA ARG A 48 -4.31 6.16 -8.73
C ARG A 48 -3.24 6.29 -7.67
N ALA A 49 -2.13 5.63 -7.91
CA ALA A 49 -0.97 5.65 -7.05
C ALA A 49 0.22 6.25 -7.82
N VAL A 50 1.12 6.90 -7.08
CA VAL A 50 2.45 7.23 -7.55
C VAL A 50 3.44 6.51 -6.65
N VAL A 51 4.31 5.71 -7.24
CA VAL A 51 5.37 5.01 -6.52
C VAL A 51 6.39 6.04 -6.06
N GLU A 52 6.70 6.04 -4.77
CA GLU A 52 7.65 6.99 -4.18
C GLU A 52 9.03 6.38 -3.97
N ASP A 53 9.07 5.10 -3.58
CA ASP A 53 10.29 4.42 -3.16
C ASP A 53 10.19 2.92 -3.42
N VAL A 54 11.28 2.35 -3.94
CA VAL A 54 11.40 0.93 -4.24
C VAL A 54 12.81 0.49 -3.87
N GLU A 55 12.90 -0.37 -2.87
CA GLU A 55 14.09 -1.16 -2.57
C GLU A 55 13.72 -2.63 -2.77
N PRO A 56 14.17 -3.28 -3.87
CA PRO A 56 13.79 -4.64 -4.20
C PRO A 56 13.95 -5.60 -3.01
N LEU A 57 12.93 -6.44 -2.78
CA LEU A 57 12.87 -7.42 -1.69
C LEU A 57 12.94 -6.81 -0.28
N ARG A 58 12.72 -5.50 -0.13
CA ARG A 58 12.82 -4.82 1.18
C ARG A 58 11.73 -3.80 1.41
N ARG A 59 11.46 -2.95 0.43
CA ARG A 59 10.60 -1.80 0.64
C ARG A 59 9.88 -1.38 -0.63
N PHE A 60 8.59 -1.10 -0.48
CA PHE A 60 7.77 -0.51 -1.53
C PHE A 60 6.87 0.54 -0.89
N ALA A 61 6.88 1.77 -1.41
CA ALA A 61 6.02 2.83 -0.93
C ALA A 61 5.37 3.59 -2.09
N PHE A 62 4.10 3.95 -1.91
CA PHE A 62 3.34 4.72 -2.87
C PHE A 62 2.36 5.65 -2.18
N THR A 63 1.94 6.69 -2.90
CA THR A 63 0.91 7.63 -2.48
C THR A 63 -0.30 7.57 -3.38
N TRP A 64 -1.49 7.66 -2.80
CA TRP A 64 -2.75 7.91 -3.49
C TRP A 64 -3.44 9.17 -2.92
N GLU A 65 -4.59 9.56 -3.45
CA GLU A 65 -5.28 10.81 -3.09
C GLU A 65 -5.44 11.01 -1.57
N ASP A 66 -5.65 9.93 -0.83
CA ASP A 66 -6.06 9.99 0.58
C ASP A 66 -4.90 9.75 1.56
N GLY A 67 -3.68 9.54 1.08
CA GLY A 67 -2.57 9.15 1.94
C GLY A 67 -1.41 8.42 1.29
N ARG A 68 -0.56 7.89 2.14
CA ARG A 68 0.66 7.17 1.80
C ARG A 68 0.63 5.77 2.37
N VAL A 69 1.06 4.80 1.60
CA VAL A 69 1.29 3.42 2.04
C VAL A 69 2.79 3.15 1.94
N SER A 70 3.38 2.58 2.98
CA SER A 70 4.73 2.02 2.94
C SER A 70 4.73 0.61 3.46
N ILE A 71 5.37 -0.28 2.71
CA ILE A 71 5.51 -1.70 3.01
C ILE A 71 6.99 -1.99 3.19
N GLU A 72 7.32 -2.61 4.31
CA GLU A 72 8.67 -3.07 4.64
C GLU A 72 8.66 -4.59 4.86
N LEU A 73 9.66 -5.28 4.29
CA LEU A 73 9.83 -6.72 4.33
C LEU A 73 11.15 -7.08 5.03
N ASP A 74 11.08 -8.04 5.94
CA ASP A 74 12.25 -8.64 6.58
C ASP A 74 12.15 -10.17 6.54
N GLU A 75 13.24 -10.85 6.18
CA GLU A 75 13.36 -12.29 6.41
C GLU A 75 13.47 -12.58 7.90
N VAL A 76 12.67 -13.53 8.38
CA VAL A 76 12.67 -13.98 9.76
C VAL A 76 12.67 -15.51 9.81
N GLU A 77 12.98 -16.08 10.98
CA GLU A 77 12.85 -17.53 11.17
C GLU A 77 11.41 -17.97 10.87
N GLY A 78 11.24 -18.85 9.89
CA GLY A 78 9.94 -19.40 9.50
C GLY A 78 9.21 -18.65 8.38
N GLY A 79 9.78 -17.57 7.82
CA GLY A 79 9.22 -16.91 6.63
C GLY A 79 9.51 -15.42 6.56
N THR A 80 8.51 -14.62 6.15
CA THR A 80 8.67 -13.20 5.87
C THR A 80 7.80 -12.36 6.80
N ARG A 81 8.39 -11.34 7.43
CA ARG A 81 7.65 -10.31 8.14
C ARG A 81 7.30 -9.20 7.16
N VAL A 82 6.01 -8.87 7.10
CA VAL A 82 5.48 -7.71 6.36
C VAL A 82 5.03 -6.66 7.37
N LEU A 83 5.51 -5.44 7.23
CA LEU A 83 5.03 -4.27 7.96
C LEU A 83 4.39 -3.30 6.97
N VAL A 84 3.08 -3.10 7.09
CA VAL A 84 2.34 -2.10 6.31
C VAL A 84 2.05 -0.91 7.21
N THR A 85 2.45 0.28 6.75
CA THR A 85 2.14 1.55 7.41
C THR A 85 1.33 2.41 6.46
N GLU A 86 0.15 2.84 6.91
CA GLU A 86 -0.69 3.79 6.19
C GLU A 86 -0.73 5.11 6.93
N THR A 87 -0.47 6.21 6.22
CA THR A 87 -0.59 7.56 6.75
C THR A 87 -1.64 8.32 5.96
N ALA A 88 -2.65 8.84 6.65
CA ALA A 88 -3.66 9.69 6.03
C ALA A 88 -3.03 10.96 5.44
N GLY A 89 -3.45 11.31 4.24
CA GLY A 89 -3.10 12.56 3.57
C GLY A 89 -3.67 13.77 4.32
N ALA A 90 -3.12 14.94 4.05
CA ALA A 90 -3.43 16.18 4.77
C ALA A 90 -4.95 16.51 4.83
N GLY A 91 -5.75 16.05 3.86
CA GLY A 91 -7.21 16.23 3.85
C GLY A 91 -7.98 15.39 4.88
N TRP A 92 -7.55 14.16 5.15
CA TRP A 92 -8.19 13.26 6.12
C TRP A 92 -7.68 13.50 7.55
N SER A 93 -6.40 13.87 7.71
CA SER A 93 -5.86 14.23 9.03
C SER A 93 -6.58 15.44 9.63
N ILE A 94 -6.91 16.47 8.83
CA ILE A 94 -7.67 17.63 9.33
C ILE A 94 -9.10 17.22 9.70
N ALA A 95 -9.76 16.39 8.88
CA ALA A 95 -11.12 15.92 9.15
C ALA A 95 -11.23 15.09 10.43
N LEU A 96 -10.28 14.18 10.69
CA LEU A 96 -10.22 13.39 11.93
C LEU A 96 -9.83 14.22 13.15
N SER A 97 -8.88 15.15 13.03
CA SER A 97 -8.53 16.08 14.12
C SER A 97 -9.73 16.96 14.54
N LEU A 98 -10.51 17.46 13.58
CA LEU A 98 -11.72 18.23 13.87
C LEU A 98 -12.82 17.38 14.52
N ARG A 99 -12.98 16.13 14.09
CA ARG A 99 -13.97 15.21 14.67
C ARG A 99 -13.60 14.77 16.09
N ALA A 100 -12.31 14.54 16.37
CA ALA A 100 -11.83 14.20 17.70
C ALA A 100 -12.03 15.35 18.71
N LEU A 101 -11.80 16.61 18.31
CA LEU A 101 -12.05 17.79 19.15
C LEU A 101 -13.54 17.98 19.47
N ALA A 102 -14.45 17.60 18.57
CA ALA A 102 -15.89 17.69 18.81
C ALA A 102 -16.42 16.69 19.85
N PHE A 103 -15.75 15.54 20.03
CA PHE A 103 -16.12 14.54 21.05
C PHE A 103 -15.40 14.71 22.40
N ALA A 104 -14.34 15.52 22.46
CA ALA A 104 -13.60 15.78 23.70
C ALA A 104 -14.28 16.83 24.62
N HIS A 105 -15.48 17.30 24.26
CA HIS A 105 -16.23 18.30 25.03
C HIS A 105 -17.72 17.97 25.20
N ALA A 106 -18.06 16.69 25.26
CA ALA A 106 -19.41 16.19 25.59
C ALA A 106 -19.40 15.37 26.88
#